data_AF-A0A923DYB2-F1
#
_entry.id   AF-A0A923DYB2-F1
#
_cell.length_a   1.000
_cell.length_b   1.000
_cell.length_c   1.000
_cell.angle_alpha   90.00
_cell.angle_beta   90.00
_cell.angle_gamma   90.00
#
_symmetry.space_group_name_H-M   'P 1'
#
loop_
_entity.id
_entity.type
_entity.pdbx_description
1 polymer ?
#
loop_
_entity_poly.entity_id
_entity_poly.type
_entity_poly.pdbx_seq_one_letter_code
_entity_poly.pdbx_strand_id
1 'polypeptide(L)'
;MFDAQFMALPGISPQEYSYLQNATNGLNEQQVRTFLMIYSGKRKNPSDMLLFCVIGLCLVPGLQRFIIGQIGMGILYLFTAGLCLIGSIVDIINHKELAFEHNQKMVFESLQMTRMSNFQ
;
A
#
# COMPACT_ATOMS: atom_id res chain seq x y z
N MET A 1 -4.04 -12.73 -20.72
CA MET A 1 -4.16 -13.02 -19.27
C MET A 1 -2.84 -12.64 -18.63
N PHE A 2 -2.81 -11.53 -17.89
CA PHE A 2 -1.59 -10.97 -17.29
C PHE A 2 -1.28 -11.59 -15.91
N ASP A 3 -1.92 -12.71 -15.60
CA ASP A 3 -1.94 -13.32 -14.27
C ASP A 3 -0.55 -13.72 -13.78
N ALA A 4 0.29 -14.27 -14.67
CA ALA A 4 1.68 -14.60 -14.35
C ALA A 4 2.51 -13.38 -13.94
N GLN A 5 2.19 -12.20 -14.50
CA GLN A 5 2.91 -10.95 -14.21
C GLN A 5 2.49 -10.37 -12.85
N PHE A 6 1.21 -10.50 -12.48
CA PHE A 6 0.73 -10.11 -11.15
C PHE A 6 1.19 -11.06 -10.06
N MET A 7 1.22 -12.37 -10.33
CA MET A 7 1.69 -13.38 -9.37
C MET A 7 3.20 -13.27 -9.06
N ALA A 8 3.97 -12.64 -9.95
CA ALA A 8 5.39 -12.36 -9.71
C ALA A 8 5.62 -11.26 -8.66
N LEU A 9 4.58 -10.52 -8.25
CA LEU A 9 4.70 -9.48 -7.23
C LEU A 9 4.91 -10.12 -5.84
N PRO A 10 5.98 -9.77 -5.13
CA PRO A 10 6.33 -10.41 -3.85
C PRO A 10 5.25 -10.16 -2.79
N GLY A 11 4.74 -11.21 -2.13
CA GLY A 11 3.77 -11.05 -1.05
C GLY A 11 2.43 -10.41 -1.46
N ILE A 12 2.02 -10.58 -2.73
CA ILE A 12 0.70 -10.14 -3.22
C ILE A 12 -0.44 -10.82 -2.44
N SER A 13 -1.36 -10.01 -1.93
CA SER A 13 -2.55 -10.53 -1.25
C SER A 13 -3.62 -10.92 -2.28
N PRO A 14 -4.51 -11.89 -1.98
CA PRO A 14 -5.63 -12.23 -2.87
C PRO A 14 -6.53 -11.03 -3.19
N GLN A 15 -6.69 -10.12 -2.23
CA GLN A 15 -7.47 -8.88 -2.37
C GLN A 15 -6.78 -7.91 -3.35
N GLU A 16 -5.46 -7.75 -3.22
CA GLU A 16 -4.65 -6.94 -4.13
C GLU A 16 -4.68 -7.50 -5.56
N TYR A 17 -4.55 -8.81 -5.71
CA TYR A 17 -4.64 -9.47 -7.01
C TYR A 17 -5.99 -9.21 -7.70
N SER A 18 -7.10 -9.42 -6.99
CA SER A 18 -8.45 -9.16 -7.53
C SER A 18 -8.63 -7.68 -7.89
N TYR A 19 -8.11 -6.77 -7.06
CA TYR A 19 -8.16 -5.34 -7.33
C TYR A 19 -7.37 -4.98 -8.59
N LEU A 20 -6.15 -5.49 -8.76
CA LEU A 20 -5.32 -5.26 -9.96
C LEU A 20 -5.99 -5.79 -11.23
N GLN A 21 -6.63 -6.96 -11.17
CA GLN A 21 -7.32 -7.54 -12.31
C GLN A 21 -8.49 -6.67 -12.77
N ASN A 22 -9.25 -6.11 -11.83
CA ASN A 22 -10.33 -5.16 -12.14
C ASN A 22 -9.79 -3.81 -12.63
N ALA A 23 -8.73 -3.29 -11.99
CA ALA A 23 -8.18 -1.97 -12.28
C ALA A 23 -7.44 -1.90 -13.63
N THR A 24 -6.88 -3.03 -14.08
CA THR A 24 -6.19 -3.17 -15.38
C THR A 24 -7.11 -3.67 -16.49
N ASN A 25 -8.41 -3.86 -16.21
CA ASN A 25 -9.39 -4.26 -17.21
C ASN A 25 -9.47 -3.19 -18.32
N GLY A 26 -9.34 -3.62 -19.58
CA GLY A 26 -9.34 -2.73 -20.74
C GLY A 26 -7.97 -2.15 -21.14
N LEU A 27 -6.89 -2.47 -20.41
CA LEU A 27 -5.52 -2.14 -20.84
C LEU A 27 -4.98 -3.19 -21.82
N ASN A 28 -4.17 -2.74 -22.78
CA ASN A 28 -3.40 -3.61 -23.67
C ASN A 28 -2.13 -4.15 -22.99
N GLU A 29 -1.45 -5.11 -23.62
CA GLU A 29 -0.27 -5.74 -23.02
C GLU A 29 0.89 -4.77 -22.74
N GLN A 30 1.11 -3.80 -23.63
CA GLN A 30 2.15 -2.79 -23.44
C GLN A 30 1.83 -1.87 -22.26
N GLN A 31 0.56 -1.46 -22.14
CA GLN A 31 0.03 -0.67 -21.05
C GLN A 31 0.17 -1.38 -19.71
N VAL A 32 -0.14 -2.68 -19.65
CA VAL A 32 0.00 -3.46 -18.41
C VAL A 32 1.47 -3.58 -18.01
N ARG A 33 2.39 -3.76 -18.97
CA ARG A 33 3.83 -3.80 -18.68
C ARG A 33 4.34 -2.47 -18.13
N THR A 34 3.95 -1.34 -18.74
CA THR A 34 4.29 0.00 -18.25
C THR A 34 3.69 0.26 -16.87
N PHE A 35 2.42 -0.10 -16.69
CA PHE A 35 1.75 -0.01 -15.39
C PHE A 35 2.49 -0.80 -14.31
N LEU A 36 2.87 -2.06 -14.59
CA LEU A 36 3.58 -2.91 -13.64
C LEU A 36 4.97 -2.37 -13.28
N MET A 37 5.68 -1.80 -14.24
CA MET A 37 6.98 -1.15 -13.99
C MET A 37 6.83 0.00 -12.97
N ILE A 38 5.83 0.86 -13.17
CA ILE A 38 5.58 2.00 -12.28
C ILE A 38 5.04 1.53 -10.93
N TYR A 39 4.09 0.59 -10.95
CA TYR A 39 3.42 0.09 -9.75
C TYR A 39 4.37 -0.65 -8.83
N SER A 40 5.17 -1.57 -9.35
CA SER A 40 6.10 -2.38 -8.55
C SER A 40 7.13 -1.53 -7.78
N GLY A 41 7.54 -0.37 -8.32
CA GLY A 41 8.44 0.55 -7.63
C GLY A 41 7.80 1.35 -6.51
N LYS A 42 6.47 1.56 -6.55
CA LYS A 42 5.73 2.32 -5.53
C LYS A 42 5.04 1.45 -4.49
N ARG A 43 4.76 0.19 -4.84
CA ARG A 43 4.08 -0.81 -4.00
C ARG A 43 4.84 -1.05 -2.70
N LYS A 44 4.09 -1.25 -1.61
CA LYS A 44 4.63 -1.67 -0.32
C LYS A 44 4.24 -3.11 -0.02
N ASN A 45 5.20 -3.92 0.44
CA ASN A 45 4.90 -5.28 0.88
C ASN A 45 4.27 -5.25 2.28
N PRO A 46 3.21 -6.04 2.53
CA PRO A 46 2.60 -6.12 3.86
C PRO A 46 3.57 -6.53 4.97
N SER A 47 4.52 -7.41 4.67
CA SER A 47 5.55 -7.87 5.61
C SER A 47 6.51 -6.74 6.03
N ASP A 48 6.90 -5.88 5.08
CA ASP A 48 7.75 -4.71 5.37
C ASP A 48 6.97 -3.71 6.23
N MET A 49 5.67 -3.56 5.98
CA MET A 49 4.79 -2.68 6.75
C MET A 49 4.69 -3.12 8.21
N LEU A 50 4.60 -4.43 8.46
CA LEU A 50 4.63 -4.99 9.81
C LEU A 50 5.97 -4.70 10.50
N LEU A 51 7.09 -4.86 9.79
CA LEU A 51 8.41 -4.55 10.35
C LEU A 51 8.50 -3.08 10.76
N PHE A 52 8.04 -2.16 9.91
CA PHE A 52 7.94 -0.75 10.27
C PHE A 52 7.07 -0.56 11.51
N CYS A 53 5.88 -1.19 11.58
CA CYS A 53 4.97 -1.04 12.72
C CYS A 53 5.63 -1.49 14.04
N VAL A 54 6.38 -2.59 14.02
CA VAL A 54 7.08 -3.14 15.19
C VAL A 54 8.25 -2.24 15.62
N ILE A 55 9.01 -1.69 14.66
CA ILE A 55 10.09 -0.73 14.95
C ILE A 55 9.50 0.59 15.50
N GLY A 56 8.41 1.06 14.91
CA GLY A 56 7.68 2.25 15.37
C GLY A 56 7.13 2.12 16.78
N LEU A 57 6.76 0.91 17.20
CA LEU A 57 6.32 0.59 18.57
C LEU A 57 7.46 0.75 19.60
N CYS A 58 8.72 0.43 19.24
CA CYS A 58 9.88 0.51 20.16
C CYS A 58 10.55 1.88 20.26
N LEU A 59 10.52 2.70 19.19
CA LEU A 59 11.25 3.98 19.13
C LEU A 59 10.37 5.21 19.41
N VAL A 60 9.23 5.34 18.71
CA VAL A 60 8.27 6.45 18.88
C VAL A 60 6.90 6.01 18.37
N PRO A 61 5.99 5.56 19.25
CA PRO A 61 4.66 5.16 18.81
C PRO A 61 3.92 6.34 18.18
N GLY A 62 3.30 6.13 17.00
CA GLY A 62 2.49 7.14 16.29
C GLY A 62 3.14 7.86 15.10
N LEU A 63 4.47 7.88 14.95
CA LEU A 63 5.12 8.53 13.80
C LEU A 63 4.81 7.84 12.46
N GLN A 64 4.60 6.53 12.48
CA GLN A 64 4.26 5.77 11.27
C GLN A 64 2.88 6.10 10.71
N ARG A 65 1.93 6.53 11.54
CA ARG A 65 0.60 6.98 11.09
C ARG A 65 0.66 8.28 10.28
N PHE A 66 1.65 9.13 10.53
CA PHE A 66 1.91 10.30 9.69
C PHE A 66 2.41 9.91 8.29
N ILE A 67 3.18 8.82 8.16
CA ILE A 67 3.71 8.33 6.88
C ILE A 67 2.61 7.69 6.01
N ILE A 68 1.59 7.10 6.64
CA ILE A 68 0.47 6.43 5.95
C ILE A 68 -0.66 7.42 5.57
N GLY A 69 -0.61 8.66 6.08
CA GLY A 69 -1.56 9.72 5.75
C GLY A 69 -2.82 9.75 6.61
N GLN A 70 -2.85 9.02 7.73
CA GLN A 70 -3.96 9.05 8.69
C GLN A 70 -3.70 10.08 9.82
N ILE A 71 -3.43 11.33 9.42
CA ILE A 71 -3.00 12.44 10.32
C ILE A 71 -4.01 12.68 11.46
N GLY A 72 -5.31 12.54 11.20
CA GLY A 72 -6.37 12.73 12.20
C GLY A 72 -6.32 11.72 13.36
N MET A 73 -6.01 10.46 13.08
CA MET A 73 -5.79 9.43 14.12
C MET A 73 -4.43 9.60 14.80
N GLY A 74 -3.39 10.06 14.09
CA GLY A 74 -2.09 10.34 14.69
C GLY A 74 -2.14 11.41 15.78
N ILE A 75 -2.86 12.52 15.53
CA ILE A 75 -2.96 13.65 16.48
C ILE A 75 -3.77 13.28 17.73
N LEU A 76 -4.88 12.53 17.57
CA LEU A 76 -5.71 12.05 18.69
C LEU A 76 -4.93 11.11 19.64
N TYR A 77 -4.00 10.33 19.09
CA TYR A 77 -3.16 9.37 19.82
C TYR A 77 -1.93 10.00 20.50
N LEU A 78 -1.44 11.14 19.99
CA LEU A 78 -0.30 11.87 20.54
C LEU A 78 -0.66 12.58 21.85
N PHE A 79 -1.91 13.05 21.98
CA PHE A 79 -2.40 13.75 23.18
C PHE A 79 -2.81 12.82 24.34
N THR A 80 -2.83 11.50 24.14
CA THR A 80 -3.40 10.53 25.10
C THR A 80 -2.42 9.48 25.61
N ALA A 81 -1.11 9.59 25.32
CA ALA A 81 0.06 8.82 25.82
C ALA A 81 -0.09 7.28 26.00
N GLY A 82 -1.07 6.78 26.76
CA GLY A 82 -1.44 5.37 26.87
C GLY A 82 -2.14 4.78 25.64
N LEU A 83 -2.76 5.60 24.77
CA LEU A 83 -3.33 5.11 23.51
C LEU A 83 -2.26 4.76 22.47
N CYS A 84 -1.02 5.25 22.59
CA CYS A 84 0.07 4.95 21.65
C CYS A 84 0.34 3.44 21.52
N LEU A 85 0.37 2.71 22.64
CA LEU A 85 0.54 1.26 22.65
C LEU A 85 -0.66 0.53 22.04
N ILE A 86 -1.89 0.96 22.36
CA ILE A 86 -3.12 0.39 21.80
C ILE A 86 -3.17 0.61 20.28
N GLY A 87 -2.77 1.79 19.81
CA GLY A 87 -2.70 2.14 18.40
C GLY A 87 -1.70 1.29 17.64
N SER A 88 -0.52 1.05 18.22
CA SER A 88 0.48 0.16 17.61
C SER A 88 0.03 -1.31 17.57
N ILE A 89 -0.69 -1.80 18.59
CA ILE A 89 -1.28 -3.15 18.58
C ILE A 89 -2.33 -3.27 17.47
N VAL A 90 -3.24 -2.29 17.35
CA VAL A 90 -4.24 -2.25 16.27
C VAL A 90 -3.55 -2.19 14.90
N ASP A 91 -2.49 -1.39 14.75
CA ASP A 91 -1.75 -1.27 13.49
C ASP A 91 -0.99 -2.57 13.16
N ILE A 92 -0.51 -3.34 14.15
CA ILE A 92 0.07 -4.68 13.94
C ILE A 92 -1.01 -5.67 13.51
N ILE A 93 -2.22 -5.61 14.05
CA ILE A 93 -3.31 -6.50 13.62
C ILE A 93 -3.77 -6.13 12.20
N ASN A 94 -3.86 -4.83 11.90
CA ASN A 94 -4.38 -4.30 10.63
C ASN A 94 -3.30 -3.99 9.58
N HIS A 95 -2.04 -4.38 9.78
CA HIS A 95 -0.93 -4.06 8.87
C HIS A 95 -1.19 -4.46 7.41
N LYS A 96 -1.90 -5.57 7.18
CA LYS A 96 -2.26 -6.05 5.84
C LYS A 96 -3.25 -5.11 5.15
N GLU A 97 -4.21 -4.61 5.90
CA GLU A 97 -5.23 -3.68 5.41
C GLU A 97 -4.61 -2.31 5.12
N LEU A 98 -3.73 -1.83 6.00
CA LEU A 98 -2.97 -0.59 5.79
C LEU A 98 -2.07 -0.67 4.54
N ALA A 99 -1.38 -1.79 4.34
CA ALA A 99 -0.59 -2.02 3.13
C ALA A 99 -1.49 -2.06 1.87
N PHE A 100 -2.65 -2.68 1.97
CA PHE A 100 -3.60 -2.74 0.87
C PHE A 100 -4.17 -1.36 0.52
N GLU A 101 -4.60 -0.55 1.49
CA GLU A 101 -5.06 0.83 1.27
C GLU A 101 -3.99 1.69 0.59
N HIS A 102 -2.73 1.56 1.02
CA HIS A 102 -1.61 2.25 0.38
C HIS A 102 -1.43 1.80 -1.07
N ASN A 103 -1.44 0.48 -1.30
CA ASN A 103 -1.28 -0.10 -2.62
C ASN A 103 -2.44 0.29 -3.56
N GLN A 104 -3.68 0.39 -3.08
CA GLN A 104 -4.82 0.88 -3.87
C GLN A 104 -4.59 2.32 -4.38
N LYS A 105 -4.08 3.22 -3.52
CA LYS A 105 -3.73 4.58 -3.95
C LYS A 105 -2.64 4.55 -5.02
N MET A 106 -1.62 3.70 -4.85
CA MET A 106 -0.54 3.54 -5.83
C MET A 106 -1.02 2.94 -7.16
N VAL A 107 -2.00 2.04 -7.16
CA VAL A 107 -2.63 1.54 -8.39
C VAL A 107 -3.28 2.69 -9.16
N PHE A 108 -4.06 3.53 -8.49
CA PHE A 108 -4.70 4.69 -9.13
C PHE A 108 -3.68 5.64 -9.75
N GLU A 109 -2.65 6.01 -9.00
CA GLU A 109 -1.55 6.84 -9.51
C GLU A 109 -0.83 6.19 -10.70
N SER A 110 -0.52 4.90 -10.60
CA SER A 110 0.17 4.12 -11.65
C SER A 110 -0.66 4.02 -12.91
N LEU A 111 -1.98 3.86 -12.79
CA LEU A 111 -2.91 3.87 -13.92
C LEU A 111 -2.98 5.24 -14.59
N GLN A 112 -3.04 6.33 -13.80
CA GLN A 112 -3.03 7.68 -14.35
C GLN A 112 -1.74 7.95 -15.12
N MET A 113 -0.57 7.61 -14.56
CA MET A 113 0.72 7.76 -15.23
C MET A 113 0.81 6.92 -16.51
N THR A 114 0.30 5.68 -16.48
CA THR A 114 0.27 4.81 -17.68
C THR A 114 -0.60 5.39 -18.78
N ARG A 115 -1.77 5.97 -18.43
CA ARG A 115 -2.62 6.65 -19.41
C ARG A 115 -1.93 7.88 -19.98
N MET A 116 -1.31 8.72 -19.14
CA MET A 116 -0.57 9.91 -19.58
C MET A 116 0.59 9.56 -20.52
N SER A 117 1.32 8.47 -20.25
CA SER A 117 2.44 8.00 -21.09
C SER A 117 2.02 7.54 -22.49
N ASN A 118 0.75 7.22 -22.74
CA ASN A 118 0.27 6.83 -24.06
C ASN A 118 -0.23 8.00 -24.91
N PHE A 119 -0.21 9.24 -24.37
CA PHE A 119 -0.57 10.45 -25.11
C PHE A 119 0.65 11.21 -25.66
N GLN A 120 1.85 10.61 -25.61
CA GLN A 120 3.05 11.04 -26.32
C GLN A 120 3.37 10.05 -27.45
#